data_AF-A0A966CLI6-F1
#
_entry.id   AF-A0A966CLI6-F1
#
_cell.length_a   1.000
_cell.length_b   1.000
_cell.length_c   1.000
_cell.angle_alpha   90.00
_cell.angle_beta   90.00
_cell.angle_gamma   90.00
#
_symmetry.space_group_name_H-M   'P 1'
#
loop_
_entity.id
_entity.type
_entity.pdbx_description
1 polymer ?
#
loop_
_entity_poly.entity_id
_entity_poly.type
_entity_poly.pdbx_seq_one_letter_code
_entity_poly.pdbx_strand_id
1 'polypeptide(L)' 'MTQLLLGIAPEWTPTLDNFVAGRNAELLSALRHALAGSAGGHAFCLWGAAGSGKSHLLQAMVGQAQAAGMSAHYAR' A
#
# COMPACT_ATOMS: atom_id res chain seq x y z
N MET A 1 26.43 30.27 0.15
CA MET A 1 26.41 29.01 0.93
C MET A 1 25.22 28.20 0.46
N THR A 2 25.44 26.93 0.10
CA THR A 2 24.41 26.02 -0.42
C THR A 2 24.14 24.94 0.62
N GLN A 3 22.90 24.83 1.08
CA GLN A 3 22.46 23.77 1.99
C GLN A 3 22.26 22.48 1.18
N LEU A 4 23.00 21.43 1.53
CA LEU A 4 22.82 20.09 0.97
C LEU A 4 21.82 19.33 1.83
N LEU A 5 20.91 18.59 1.19
CA LEU A 5 19.96 17.72 1.87
C LEU A 5 20.72 16.56 2.50
N LEU A 6 20.70 16.49 3.83
CA LEU A 6 21.27 15.35 4.55
C LEU A 6 20.28 14.19 4.39
N GLY A 7 20.71 13.11 3.73
CA GLY A 7 19.89 11.91 3.50
C GLY A 7 19.70 11.08 4.76
N ILE A 8 19.11 11.66 5.82
CA ILE A 8 18.94 11.01 7.13
C ILE A 8 17.67 10.14 7.18
N ALA A 9 16.71 10.39 6.30
CA ALA A 9 15.46 9.64 6.27
C ALA A 9 15.57 8.50 5.25
N PRO A 10 15.32 7.24 5.63
CA PRO A 10 15.12 6.19 4.64
C PRO A 10 13.94 6.55 3.75
N GLU A 11 14.02 6.19 2.47
CA GLU A 11 12.89 6.37 1.56
C GLU A 11 11.70 5.58 2.10
N TRP A 12 10.68 6.30 2.57
CA TRP A 12 9.52 5.65 3.18
C TRP A 12 8.61 5.14 2.07
N THR A 13 8.80 3.88 1.69
CA THR A 13 7.98 3.20 0.70
C THR A 13 6.78 2.54 1.41
N PRO A 14 5.53 2.88 1.04
CA PRO A 14 4.35 2.21 1.59
C PRO A 14 4.35 0.73 1.21
N THR A 15 4.27 -0.15 2.21
CA THR A 15 4.12 -1.60 2.01
C THR A 15 2.98 -2.11 2.89
N LEU A 16 2.45 -3.31 2.61
CA LEU A 16 1.46 -3.92 3.50
C LEU A 16 2.08 -4.32 4.84
N ASP A 17 3.39 -4.55 4.88
CA ASP A 17 4.12 -4.98 6.09
C ASP A 17 4.41 -3.82 7.05
N ASN A 18 4.52 -2.58 6.55
CA ASN A 18 4.70 -1.38 7.38
C ASN A 18 3.40 -0.63 7.67
N PHE A 19 2.24 -1.22 7.37
CA PHE A 19 0.94 -0.74 7.82
C PHE A 19 0.56 -1.36 9.17
N VAL A 20 0.27 -0.52 10.17
CA VAL A 20 -0.17 -1.00 11.49
C VAL A 20 -1.62 -1.46 11.40
N ALA A 21 -1.82 -2.79 11.43
CA ALA A 21 -3.13 -3.42 11.22
C ALA A 21 -4.23 -2.89 12.15
N GLY A 22 -3.96 -2.81 13.47
CA GLY A 22 -4.98 -2.52 14.47
C GLY A 22 -6.18 -3.45 14.32
N ARG A 23 -7.38 -2.88 14.14
CA ARG A 23 -8.62 -3.65 13.89
C ARG A 23 -8.84 -4.03 12.42
N ASN A 24 -7.94 -3.68 11.52
CA ASN A 24 -8.05 -3.91 10.07
C ASN A 24 -7.33 -5.19 9.60
N ALA A 25 -7.14 -6.18 10.49
CA ALA A 25 -6.42 -7.42 10.17
C ALA A 25 -7.10 -8.20 9.03
N GLU A 26 -8.44 -8.25 9.02
CA GLU A 26 -9.24 -8.86 7.97
C GLU A 26 -9.04 -8.16 6.62
N LEU A 27 -9.08 -6.83 6.61
CA LEU A 27 -8.81 -6.04 5.41
C LEU A 27 -7.43 -6.39 4.82
N LEU A 28 -6.37 -6.42 5.65
CA LEU A 28 -5.04 -6.79 5.18
C LEU A 28 -4.97 -8.23 4.64
N SER A 29 -5.70 -9.15 5.25
CA SER A 29 -5.80 -10.54 4.76
C SER A 29 -6.44 -10.58 3.39
N ALA A 30 -7.55 -9.86 3.19
CA ALA A 30 -8.24 -9.80 1.91
C ALA A 30 -7.39 -9.15 0.81
N LEU A 31 -6.67 -8.07 1.13
CA LEU A 31 -5.74 -7.40 0.21
C LEU A 31 -4.60 -8.34 -0.23
N ARG A 32 -3.98 -9.06 0.71
CA ARG A 32 -2.95 -10.06 0.40
C ARG A 32 -3.49 -11.21 -0.45
N HIS A 33 -4.71 -11.66 -0.19
CA HIS A 33 -5.34 -12.71 -0.97
C HIS A 33 -5.59 -12.28 -2.42
N ALA A 34 -6.01 -11.02 -2.63
CA ALA A 34 -6.19 -10.46 -3.97
C ALA A 34 -4.86 -10.41 -4.75
N LEU A 35 -3.74 -10.10 -4.10
CA LEU A 35 -2.42 -10.10 -4.71
C LEU A 35 -1.88 -11.51 -5.04
N ALA A 36 -2.36 -12.55 -4.35
CA ALA A 36 -1.95 -13.92 -4.59
C ALA A 36 -2.53 -14.54 -5.87
N GLY A 37 -3.27 -13.78 -6.68
CA GLY A 37 -3.79 -14.24 -7.98
C GLY A 37 -4.95 -15.23 -7.88
N SER A 38 -5.63 -15.29 -6.73
CA SER A 38 -6.81 -16.12 -6.54
C SER A 38 -7.91 -15.65 -7.49
N ALA A 39 -8.29 -16.51 -8.44
CA ALA A 39 -9.11 -16.21 -9.60
C ALA A 39 -10.43 -15.50 -9.22
N GLY A 40 -10.48 -14.19 -9.43
CA GLY A 40 -11.65 -13.35 -9.18
C GLY A 40 -11.33 -11.87 -9.39
N GLY A 41 -12.28 -11.12 -9.97
CA GLY A 41 -12.21 -9.67 -10.00
C GLY A 41 -12.49 -9.13 -8.60
N HIS A 42 -11.44 -8.84 -7.83
CA HIS A 42 -11.57 -8.24 -6.49
C HIS A 42 -11.76 -6.73 -6.63
N ALA A 43 -12.82 -6.20 -6.02
CA ALA A 43 -13.04 -4.75 -5.90
C ALA A 43 -13.17 -4.39 -4.42
N PHE A 44 -12.36 -3.43 -3.96
CA PHE A 44 -12.35 -2.96 -2.58
C PHE A 44 -12.75 -1.48 -2.54
N CYS A 45 -13.62 -1.13 -1.58
CA CYS A 45 -13.89 0.26 -1.22
C CYS A 45 -13.32 0.51 0.18
N LEU A 46 -12.38 1.46 0.29
CA LEU A 46 -11.78 1.84 1.57
C LEU A 46 -12.35 3.17 2.04
N TRP A 47 -12.91 3.19 3.24
CA TRP A 47 -13.39 4.40 3.89
C TRP A 47 -12.79 4.53 5.30
N GLY A 48 -12.83 5.75 5.84
CA GLY A 48 -12.31 6.05 7.17
C GLY A 48 -11.85 7.51 7.26
N ALA A 49 -11.53 7.94 8.47
CA ALA A 49 -11.10 9.31 8.76
C ALA A 49 -9.86 9.75 7.96
N ALA A 50 -9.60 11.06 7.92
CA ALA A 50 -8.34 11.58 7.43
C ALA A 50 -7.17 10.98 8.23
N GLY A 51 -6.09 10.61 7.55
CA GLY A 51 -4.94 9.94 8.19
C GLY A 51 -5.11 8.44 8.48
N SER A 52 -6.23 7.81 8.09
CA SER A 52 -6.45 6.37 8.33
C SER A 52 -5.60 5.41 7.45
N GLY A 53 -4.67 5.92 6.66
CA GLY A 53 -3.78 5.10 5.81
C GLY A 53 -4.39 4.53 4.52
N LYS A 54 -5.52 5.07 4.03
CA LYS A 54 -6.11 4.62 2.74
C LYS A 54 -5.13 4.73 1.57
N SER A 55 -4.49 5.89 1.40
CA SER A 55 -3.49 6.10 0.34
C SER A 55 -2.28 5.18 0.51
N HIS A 56 -1.86 4.92 1.75
CA HIS A 56 -0.79 3.97 2.07
C HIS A 56 -1.12 2.58 1.57
N LEU A 57 -2.31 2.06 1.92
CA LEU A 57 -2.75 0.72 1.50
C LEU A 57 -2.86 0.61 -0.02
N LEU A 58 -3.42 1.62 -0.70
CA LEU A 58 -3.54 1.62 -2.16
C LEU A 58 -2.17 1.66 -2.86
N GLN A 59 -1.25 2.49 -2.38
CA GLN A 59 0.12 2.57 -2.92
C GLN A 59 0.90 1.28 -2.64
N ALA A 60 0.74 0.69 -1.46
CA ALA A 60 1.35 -0.59 -1.10
C ALA A 60 0.87 -1.74 -2.00
N MET A 61 -0.43 -1.79 -2.30
CA MET A 61 -1.01 -2.76 -3.24
C MET A 61 -0.38 -2.63 -4.62
N VAL A 62 -0.25 -1.40 -5.14
CA VAL A 62 0.38 -1.15 -6.44
C VAL A 62 1.85 -1.57 -6.44
N GLY A 63 2.62 -1.19 -5.42
CA GLY A 63 4.03 -1.55 -5.31
C GLY A 63 4.23 -3.07 -5.23
N GLN A 64 3.42 -3.77 -4.44
CA GLN A 64 3.51 -5.22 -4.32
C GLN A 64 3.04 -5.94 -5.59
N ALA A 65 2.01 -5.43 -6.27
CA ALA A 65 1.57 -5.97 -7.55
C ALA A 65 2.65 -5.82 -8.64
N GLN A 66 3.29 -4.66 -8.72
CA GLN A 66 4.40 -4.40 -9.62
C GLN A 66 5.61 -5.28 -9.32
N ALA A 67 5.95 -5.48 -8.05
CA ALA A 67 7.03 -6.38 -7.62
C ALA A 67 6.75 -7.85 -8.01
N ALA A 68 5.47 -8.24 -8.10
CA ALA A 68 5.03 -9.55 -8.58
C ALA A 68 4.86 -9.62 -10.12
N GLY A 69 5.26 -8.57 -10.86
CA GLY A 69 5.20 -8.53 -12.32
C GLY A 69 3.82 -8.24 -12.92
N MET A 70 2.86 -7.80 -12.10
CA MET A 70 1.53 -7.41 -12.56
C MET A 70 1.48 -5.94 -12.99
N SER A 71 0.61 -5.62 -13.95
CA SER A 71 0.30 -4.24 -14.32
C SER A 71 -0.61 -3.61 -13.26
N ALA A 72 -0.11 -2.61 -12.54
CA ALA A 72 -0.86 -1.90 -11.51
C ALA A 72 -0.53 -0.40 -11.54
N HIS A 73 -1.55 0.43 -11.30
CA HIS A 73 -1.45 1.89 -11.39
C HIS A 73 -2.17 2.54 -10.21
N TYR A 74 -1.54 3.54 -9.61
CA TYR A 74 -2.16 4.39 -8.59
C TYR A 74 -2.64 5.69 -9.25
N ALA A 75 -3.94 5.97 -9.18
CA ALA A 75 -4.54 7.23 -9.62
C ALA A 75 -4.96 8.04 -8.39
N ARG A 76 -4.65 9.34 -8.38
CA ARG A 76 -4.99 10.28 -7.31
C ARG A 76 -6.20 11.13 -7.68
#